data_AF-A0A959VPI9-F1
#
_entry.id   AF-A0A959VPI9-F1
#
_cell.length_a   1.000
_cell.length_b   1.000
_cell.length_c   1.000
_cell.angle_alpha   90.00
_cell.angle_beta   90.00
_cell.angle_gamma   90.00
#
_symmetry.space_group_name_H-M   'P 1'
#
loop_
_entity.id
_entity.type
_entity.pdbx_description
1 polymer ?
#
loop_
_entity_poly.entity_id
_entity_poly.type
_entity_poly.pdbx_seq_one_letter_code
_entity_poly.pdbx_strand_id
1 'polypeptide(L)' 'MSTNGAGTPRRRRLSRSGDFKRAYREGSSKATRYLVLYRFDRSGDDESEIRLGVSVSRKLGDAV' A
#
# COMPACT_ATOMS: atom_id res chain seq x y z
N MET A 1 11.66 -21.77 -2.90
CA MET A 1 10.95 -22.02 -1.63
C MET A 1 10.81 -20.69 -0.90
N SER A 2 9.70 -19.97 -1.09
CA SER A 2 9.47 -18.71 -0.36
C SER A 2 8.95 -19.02 1.03
N THR A 3 9.79 -18.83 2.04
CA THR A 3 9.40 -18.94 3.45
C THR A 3 8.52 -17.76 3.81
N ASN A 4 7.26 -18.08 4.10
CA ASN A 4 6.24 -17.14 4.57
C ASN A 4 6.63 -16.64 5.97
N GLY A 5 7.43 -15.57 6.04
CA GLY A 5 7.72 -14.86 7.27
C GLY A 5 6.48 -14.07 7.68
N ALA A 6 5.62 -14.67 8.50
CA ALA A 6 4.53 -13.97 9.17
C ALA A 6 5.11 -12.98 10.20
N GLY A 7 5.67 -11.87 9.70
CA GLY A 7 5.91 -10.68 10.52
C GLY A 7 4.61 -10.26 11.19
N THR A 8 4.71 -9.76 12.42
CA THR A 8 3.58 -9.29 13.22
C THR A 8 2.63 -8.42 12.36
N PRO A 9 1.29 -8.57 12.42
CA PRO A 9 0.35 -7.95 11.46
C PRO A 9 0.51 -6.44 11.24
N ARG A 10 1.06 -5.72 12.22
CA ARG A 10 1.38 -4.30 12.11
C ARG A 10 2.44 -3.97 11.05
N ARG A 11 3.37 -4.89 10.80
CA ARG A 11 4.54 -4.68 9.94
C ARG A 11 4.22 -4.79 8.44
N ARG A 12 3.08 -5.39 8.08
CA ARG A 12 2.56 -5.51 6.70
C ARG A 12 1.60 -4.38 6.29
N ARG A 13 1.30 -3.42 7.17
CA ARG A 13 0.36 -2.32 6.87
C ARG A 13 1.09 -1.05 6.50
N LEU A 14 0.69 -0.43 5.40
CA LEU A 14 1.07 0.93 5.03
C LEU A 14 0.08 1.91 5.66
N SER A 15 0.52 2.71 6.65
CA SER A 15 -0.39 3.60 7.39
C SER A 15 0.06 5.06 7.47
N ARG A 16 1.32 5.36 7.18
CA ARG A 16 1.83 6.73 7.29
C ARG A 16 1.36 7.55 6.08
N SER A 17 0.74 8.70 6.31
CA SER A 17 0.26 9.57 5.23
C SER A 17 1.37 10.01 4.25
N GLY A 18 2.62 10.12 4.74
CA GLY A 18 3.79 10.37 3.90
C GLY A 18 4.02 9.28 2.85
N ASP A 19 3.80 8.01 3.19
CA ASP A 19 3.95 6.89 2.26
C ASP A 19 2.90 6.96 1.15
N PHE A 20 1.66 7.32 1.49
CA PHE A 20 0.59 7.53 0.50
C PHE A 20 0.89 8.73 -0.42
N LYS A 21 1.35 9.86 0.14
CA LYS A 21 1.78 11.03 -0.66
C LYS A 21 2.88 10.66 -1.65
N ARG A 22 3.84 9.85 -1.23
CA ARG A 22 4.93 9.36 -2.09
C ARG A 22 4.41 8.44 -3.18
N ALA A 23 3.56 7.47 -2.85
CA ALA A 23 2.92 6.59 -3.82
C ALA A 23 2.20 7.38 -4.92
N TYR A 24 1.47 8.45 -4.55
CA TYR A 24 0.74 9.27 -5.52
C TYR A 24 1.61 10.21 -6.35
N ARG A 25 2.79 10.61 -5.86
CA ARG A 25 3.68 11.54 -6.56
C ARG A 25 4.73 10.85 -7.43
N GLU A 26 5.29 9.77 -6.92
CA GLU A 26 6.48 9.11 -7.49
C GLU A 26 6.17 7.66 -7.94
N GLY A 27 5.06 7.08 -7.47
CA GLY A 27 4.73 5.70 -7.75
C GLY A 27 4.18 5.48 -9.17
N SER A 28 4.47 4.30 -9.71
CA SER A 28 3.79 3.79 -10.91
C SER A 28 2.37 3.34 -10.57
N SER A 29 1.44 3.48 -11.51
CA SER A 29 0.05 3.08 -11.32
C SER A 29 -0.46 2.14 -12.40
N LYS A 30 -1.44 1.30 -12.02
CA LYS A 30 -2.27 0.51 -12.93
C LYS A 30 -3.72 0.64 -12.53
N ALA A 31 -4.58 0.95 -13.49
CA ALA A 31 -5.99 1.19 -13.27
C ALA A 31 -6.84 0.08 -13.87
N THR A 32 -7.92 -0.24 -13.17
CA THR A 32 -9.02 -1.09 -13.64
C THR A 32 -10.33 -0.33 -13.45
N ARG A 33 -11.45 -0.93 -13.88
CA ARG A 33 -12.77 -0.37 -13.64
C ARG A 33 -13.17 -0.28 -12.15
N TYR A 34 -12.46 -0.97 -11.25
CA TYR A 34 -12.83 -1.09 -9.84
C TYR A 34 -11.83 -0.42 -8.89
N LEU A 35 -10.55 -0.38 -9.26
CA LEU A 35 -9.48 0.15 -8.41
C LEU A 35 -8.31 0.71 -9.22
N VAL A 36 -7.49 1.50 -8.55
CA VAL A 36 -6.17 1.91 -9.01
C VAL A 36 -5.13 1.38 -8.02
N LEU A 37 -4.16 0.62 -8.52
CA LEU A 37 -3.04 0.14 -7.73
C LEU A 37 -1.84 1.08 -7.94
N TYR A 38 -1.28 1.59 -6.85
CA TYR A 38 0.00 2.32 -6.86
C TYR A 38 1.12 1.44 -6.30
N ARG A 39 2.27 1.45 -6.97
CA ARG A 39 3.52 0.82 -6.52
C ARG A 39 4.64 1.86 -6.52
N PHE A 40 5.40 1.92 -5.43
CA PHE A 40 6.60 2.73 -5.30
C PHE A 40 7.65 1.94 -4.53
N ASP A 41 8.93 2.18 -4.81
CA ASP A 41 10.01 1.53 -4.10
C ASP A 41 10.27 2.27 -2.77
N ARG A 42 10.44 1.54 -1.67
CA ARG A 42 10.68 2.10 -0.33
C ARG A 42 12.18 2.04 -0.05
N SER A 43 12.75 3.14 0.41
CA SER A 43 14.15 3.20 0.83
C SER A 43 14.28 2.75 2.30
N GLY A 44 15.07 1.70 2.57
CA GLY A 44 15.45 1.23 3.91
C GLY A 44 15.41 -0.29 4.10
N ASP A 45 16.03 -0.80 5.17
CA ASP A 45 16.28 -2.23 5.50
C ASP A 45 15.04 -3.18 5.55
N ASP A 46 13.84 -2.67 5.30
CA ASP A 46 12.56 -3.39 5.29
C ASP A 46 12.08 -3.74 3.85
N GLU A 47 12.96 -3.69 2.84
CA GLU A 47 12.64 -4.04 1.44
C GLU A 47 12.08 -5.47 1.26
N SER A 48 12.33 -6.35 2.23
CA SER A 48 11.87 -7.74 2.21
C SER A 48 10.38 -7.92 2.54
N GLU A 49 9.70 -6.90 3.08
CA GLU A 49 8.29 -7.02 3.50
C GLU A 49 7.36 -6.11 2.68
N ILE A 50 6.51 -6.72 1.86
CA ILE A 50 5.45 -6.00 1.13
C ILE A 50 4.44 -5.43 2.13
N ARG A 51 4.18 -4.11 2.01
CA ARG A 51 3.17 -3.39 2.81
C ARG A 51 2.03 -2.89 1.94
N LEU A 52 0.80 -3.06 2.42
CA LEU A 52 -0.41 -2.62 1.74
C LEU A 52 -1.11 -1.51 2.52
N GLY A 53 -1.53 -0.47 1.79
CA GLY A 53 -2.42 0.58 2.28
C GLY A 53 -3.60 0.70 1.34
N VAL A 54 -4.78 0.96 1.89
CA VAL A 54 -6.02 1.14 1.11
C VAL A 54 -6.55 2.54 1.38
N SER A 55 -6.90 3.24 0.32
CA SER A 55 -7.57 4.53 0.37
C SER A 55 -8.89 4.40 -0.39
N VAL A 56 -9.96 4.90 0.22
CA VAL A 56 -11.30 4.91 -0.35
C VAL A 56 -11.82 6.35 -0.34
N SER A 57 -12.44 6.76 -1.44
CA SER A 57 -13.08 8.07 -1.51
C SER A 57 -14.33 8.07 -0.65
N ARG A 58 -14.56 9.14 0.12
CA ARG A 58 -15.83 9.35 0.83
C ARG A 58 -17.05 9.45 -0.10
N LYS A 59 -16.83 9.59 -1.40
CA LYS A 59 -17.91 9.56 -2.42
C LYS A 59 -18.50 8.17 -2.63
N LEU A 60 -17.87 7.10 -2.13
CA LEU A 60 -18.36 5.73 -2.28
C LEU A 60 -19.61 5.42 -1.44
N GLY A 61 -20.00 6.31 -0.53
CA GLY A 61 -21.14 6.14 0.37
C GLY A 61 -20.72 5.84 1.79
N ASP A 62 -21.68 5.37 2.59
CA ASP A 62 -21.49 5.07 4.00
C ASP A 62 -20.76 3.75 4.23
N ALA A 63 -20.12 3.65 5.41
CA ALA A 63 -19.54 2.40 5.86
C ALA A 63 -20.64 1.39 6.21
N VAL A 64 -20.37 0.11 5.89
CA VAL A 64 -21.24 -1.03 6.18
C VAL A 64 -20.68 -1.89 7.30
#